data_AF-A0A2I1H374-F1
#
_entry.id   AF-A0A2I1H374-F1
#
_cell.length_a   1.000
_cell.length_b   1.000
_cell.length_c   1.000
_cell.angle_alpha   90.00
_cell.angle_beta   90.00
_cell.angle_gamma   90.00
#
_symmetry.space_group_name_H-M   'P 1'
#
loop_
_entity.id
_entity.type
_entity.pdbx_description
1 polymer ?
#
loop_
_entity_poly.entity_id
_entity_poly.type
_entity_poly.pdbx_seq_one_letter_code
_entity_poly.pdbx_strand_id
1 'polypeptide(L)'
;MEKKVQVRGFKKKIWKEVQVSILLKLEEDGFTTPDGKAKELIKELTDVKYLYALKLLFENLQNDFSPQILRDTLVALADPTPFDFYAKQSVTRLELHLRTWVTVLERICFSPIVLSKELRDKVYNSLSKFAEIHRKTTQVIEIGLDNNFRSKFNQFNKQSNNQDDQIITKKRNYNIDFLLIHLRDTLHSLRDDETWFQEIIRRVKNLLKTALNITPGILTITGVNLPNDCSILSMLAQIRESLSFKYPVASYYVDWRIMLMIQHDLFTWSEGTEMIISKKFCELVLMEYLWSFLEREWIDVTNKSILDSQTKFDEVSNKVTKALKNTGSFLNDLAGNEPIALPHTLWFGILDLAQNLIQKSTRTATYGLCYYLAIESLNKAPSSFIQFKAVEILLHLHNIDSKMFSMIDDDFDQYIKKLNENKSSDFSEKFQNLLLFIKEKY
;
A
#
# COMPACT_ATOMS: atom_id res chain seq x y z
N MET A 1 -9.23 4.48 -37.02
CA MET A 1 -9.42 4.51 -35.56
C MET A 1 -8.94 3.22 -34.87
N GLU A 2 -8.81 2.09 -35.59
CA GLU A 2 -8.40 0.79 -35.03
C GLU A 2 -6.90 0.64 -34.69
N LYS A 3 -6.00 1.40 -35.33
CA LYS A 3 -4.55 1.31 -35.05
C LYS A 3 -4.11 1.86 -33.68
N LYS A 4 -4.92 2.69 -32.99
CA LYS A 4 -4.58 3.24 -31.66
C LYS A 4 -4.99 2.32 -30.49
N VAL A 5 -5.96 1.43 -30.70
CA VAL A 5 -6.44 0.48 -29.68
C VAL A 5 -5.50 -0.73 -29.58
N GLN A 6 -4.98 -1.20 -30.72
CA GLN A 6 -4.02 -2.31 -30.77
C GLN A 6 -2.69 -1.99 -30.09
N VAL A 7 -2.22 -0.73 -30.18
CA VAL A 7 -0.95 -0.27 -29.57
C VAL A 7 -1.02 -0.19 -28.03
N ARG A 8 -2.21 0.04 -27.44
CA ARG A 8 -2.38 0.11 -25.97
C ARG A 8 -2.40 -1.28 -25.31
N GLY A 9 -3.05 -2.26 -25.95
CA GLY A 9 -2.96 -3.67 -25.55
C GLY A 9 -1.55 -4.25 -25.74
N PHE A 10 -0.84 -3.83 -26.80
CA PHE A 10 0.53 -4.28 -27.07
C PHE A 10 1.55 -3.78 -26.05
N LYS A 11 1.39 -2.54 -25.57
CA LYS A 11 2.23 -2.05 -24.47
C LYS A 11 2.04 -2.95 -23.25
N LYS A 12 0.80 -3.23 -22.79
CA LYS A 12 0.50 -4.01 -21.55
C LYS A 12 1.12 -5.43 -21.53
N LYS A 13 1.24 -6.08 -22.69
CA LYS A 13 1.86 -7.41 -22.84
C LYS A 13 3.38 -7.37 -22.60
N ILE A 14 4.05 -6.33 -23.08
CA ILE A 14 5.50 -6.11 -22.92
C ILE A 14 5.91 -5.84 -21.45
N TRP A 15 5.03 -5.32 -20.57
CA TRP A 15 5.39 -4.99 -19.15
C TRP A 15 5.52 -6.19 -18.23
N LYS A 16 4.58 -7.14 -18.34
CA LYS A 16 4.73 -8.41 -17.62
C LYS A 16 5.99 -9.07 -18.18
N GLU A 17 6.22 -9.00 -19.48
CA GLU A 17 7.38 -9.59 -20.17
C GLU A 17 8.75 -9.01 -19.76
N VAL A 18 8.94 -7.69 -19.61
CA VAL A 18 10.28 -7.10 -19.27
C VAL A 18 10.68 -7.29 -17.80
N GLN A 19 9.73 -7.42 -16.86
CA GLN A 19 10.04 -7.43 -15.42
C GLN A 19 9.97 -8.82 -14.80
N VAL A 20 9.05 -9.64 -15.31
CA VAL A 20 9.21 -11.10 -15.24
C VAL A 20 10.54 -11.48 -15.91
N SER A 21 11.08 -10.71 -16.88
CA SER A 21 12.41 -10.99 -17.44
C SER A 21 13.57 -10.95 -16.44
N ILE A 22 13.61 -10.08 -15.42
CA ILE A 22 14.73 -10.10 -14.45
C ILE A 22 14.62 -11.33 -13.55
N LEU A 23 13.41 -11.59 -13.04
CA LEU A 23 13.16 -12.77 -12.20
C LEU A 23 13.34 -14.08 -12.99
N LEU A 24 12.98 -14.11 -14.27
CA LEU A 24 13.22 -15.24 -15.19
C LEU A 24 14.69 -15.38 -15.55
N LYS A 25 15.41 -14.28 -15.82
CA LYS A 25 16.86 -14.33 -16.06
C LYS A 25 17.58 -14.91 -14.86
N LEU A 26 17.19 -14.51 -13.65
CA LEU A 26 17.74 -15.11 -12.43
C LEU A 26 17.44 -16.62 -12.35
N GLU A 27 16.27 -17.09 -12.83
CA GLU A 27 15.99 -18.53 -12.94
C GLU A 27 16.89 -19.21 -13.98
N GLU A 28 17.09 -18.59 -15.15
CA GLU A 28 18.00 -19.05 -16.21
C GLU A 28 19.46 -19.13 -15.71
N ASP A 29 19.86 -18.19 -14.86
CA ASP A 29 21.18 -18.12 -14.21
C ASP A 29 21.31 -19.11 -13.02
N GLY A 30 20.28 -19.91 -12.75
CA GLY A 30 20.30 -20.98 -11.74
C GLY A 30 19.75 -20.60 -10.36
N PHE A 31 19.27 -19.37 -10.17
CA PHE A 31 18.62 -18.93 -8.93
C PHE A 31 17.12 -19.29 -8.93
N THR A 32 16.81 -20.55 -8.63
CA THR A 32 15.43 -21.06 -8.68
C THR A 32 14.64 -20.82 -7.40
N THR A 33 15.29 -20.55 -6.27
CA THR A 33 14.62 -20.30 -4.98
C THR A 33 14.36 -18.79 -4.74
N PRO A 34 13.29 -18.42 -4.02
CA PRO A 34 13.05 -17.02 -3.63
C PRO A 34 14.24 -16.41 -2.86
N ASP A 35 14.84 -17.18 -1.95
CA ASP A 35 16.03 -16.79 -1.20
C ASP A 35 17.22 -16.46 -2.11
N GLY A 36 17.49 -17.31 -3.11
CA GLY A 36 18.57 -17.11 -4.07
C GLY A 36 18.37 -15.83 -4.88
N LYS A 37 17.16 -15.61 -5.38
CA LYS A 37 16.80 -14.39 -6.13
C LYS A 37 16.92 -13.14 -5.26
N ALA A 38 16.40 -13.17 -4.03
CA ALA A 38 16.50 -12.04 -3.11
C ALA A 38 17.97 -11.68 -2.83
N LYS A 39 18.82 -12.68 -2.60
CA LYS A 39 20.27 -12.49 -2.35
C LYS A 39 21.00 -11.82 -3.52
N GLU A 40 20.59 -12.06 -4.76
CA GLU A 40 21.16 -11.39 -5.91
C GLU A 40 20.64 -9.97 -6.06
N LEU A 41 19.32 -9.78 -5.90
CA LEU A 41 18.67 -8.48 -6.07
C LEU A 41 19.14 -7.44 -5.03
N ILE A 42 19.45 -7.85 -3.78
CA ILE A 42 19.92 -6.92 -2.73
C ILE A 42 21.30 -6.33 -3.01
N LYS A 43 22.07 -6.86 -3.96
CA LYS A 43 23.39 -6.32 -4.32
C LYS A 43 23.29 -5.04 -5.17
N GLU A 44 22.18 -4.86 -5.88
CA GLU A 44 22.01 -3.83 -6.90
C GLU A 44 20.80 -2.90 -6.61
N LEU A 45 20.51 -2.64 -5.33
CA LEU A 45 19.36 -1.80 -4.89
C LEU A 45 19.43 -0.34 -5.38
N THR A 46 20.57 0.11 -5.89
CA THR A 46 20.71 1.42 -6.53
C THR A 46 19.95 1.51 -7.84
N ASP A 47 19.80 0.39 -8.55
CA ASP A 47 19.04 0.31 -9.79
C ASP A 47 17.55 0.07 -9.49
N VAL A 48 16.72 0.96 -10.02
CA VAL A 48 15.27 0.97 -9.86
C VAL A 48 14.63 -0.34 -10.37
N LYS A 49 15.20 -1.00 -11.38
CA LYS A 49 14.69 -2.26 -11.93
C LYS A 49 14.85 -3.41 -10.94
N TYR A 50 16.01 -3.51 -10.29
CA TYR A 50 16.31 -4.54 -9.29
C TYR A 50 15.49 -4.32 -8.02
N LEU A 51 15.39 -3.08 -7.57
CA LEU A 51 14.55 -2.70 -6.43
C LEU A 51 13.07 -3.05 -6.68
N TYR A 52 12.55 -2.79 -7.88
CA TYR A 52 11.19 -3.16 -8.25
C TYR A 52 11.00 -4.68 -8.32
N ALA A 53 11.96 -5.41 -8.90
CA ALA A 53 11.93 -6.87 -8.94
C ALA A 53 11.95 -7.48 -7.53
N LEU A 54 12.74 -6.91 -6.61
CA LEU A 54 12.77 -7.30 -5.20
C LEU A 54 11.41 -7.08 -4.55
N LYS A 55 10.80 -5.91 -4.77
CA LYS A 55 9.44 -5.64 -4.27
C LYS A 55 8.44 -6.68 -4.75
N LEU A 56 8.40 -6.97 -6.05
CA LEU A 56 7.50 -7.99 -6.60
C LEU A 56 7.75 -9.37 -6.01
N LEU A 57 9.01 -9.73 -5.78
CA LEU A 57 9.40 -11.00 -5.18
C LEU A 57 8.82 -11.14 -3.75
N PHE A 58 8.88 -10.08 -2.94
CA PHE A 58 8.35 -10.08 -1.57
C PHE A 58 6.82 -9.88 -1.49
N GLU A 59 6.19 -9.25 -2.48
CA GLU A 59 4.72 -9.09 -2.56
C GLU A 59 4.00 -10.42 -2.87
N ASN A 60 4.70 -11.38 -3.47
CA ASN A 60 4.15 -12.70 -3.69
C ASN A 60 4.13 -13.50 -2.38
N LEU A 61 2.93 -13.68 -1.82
CA LEU A 61 2.76 -14.38 -0.55
C LEU A 61 3.11 -15.87 -0.61
N GLN A 62 3.15 -16.47 -1.80
CA GLN A 62 3.55 -17.86 -2.02
C GLN A 62 5.06 -18.08 -1.89
N ASN A 63 5.86 -17.01 -1.96
CA ASN A 63 7.30 -17.12 -1.78
C ASN A 63 7.61 -17.20 -0.30
N ASP A 64 8.18 -18.31 0.16
CA ASP A 64 8.72 -18.40 1.51
C ASP A 64 10.18 -17.95 1.53
N PHE A 65 10.53 -17.21 2.58
CA PHE A 65 11.88 -16.68 2.77
C PHE A 65 12.45 -17.18 4.09
N SER A 66 13.74 -17.54 4.08
CA SER A 66 14.41 -17.86 5.34
C SER A 66 14.55 -16.62 6.23
N PRO A 67 14.59 -16.78 7.57
CA PRO A 67 14.82 -15.67 8.50
C PRO A 67 16.08 -14.88 8.19
N GLN A 68 17.14 -15.56 7.70
CA GLN A 68 18.39 -14.91 7.32
C GLN A 68 18.19 -13.97 6.13
N ILE A 69 17.48 -14.38 5.08
CA ILE A 69 17.21 -13.53 3.91
C ILE A 69 16.30 -12.34 4.28
N LEU A 70 15.28 -12.56 5.12
CA LEU A 70 14.46 -11.46 5.63
C LEU A 70 15.31 -10.42 6.37
N ARG A 71 16.22 -10.89 7.23
CA ARG A 71 17.15 -10.03 7.99
C ARG A 71 18.11 -9.28 7.08
N ASP A 72 18.76 -9.97 6.14
CA ASP A 72 19.75 -9.38 5.24
C ASP A 72 19.10 -8.32 4.33
N THR A 73 17.90 -8.63 3.82
CA THR A 73 17.12 -7.68 3.01
C THR A 73 16.70 -6.46 3.84
N LEU A 74 16.27 -6.66 5.08
CA LEU A 74 15.93 -5.56 5.98
C LEU A 74 17.14 -4.66 6.25
N VAL A 75 18.33 -5.25 6.48
CA VAL A 75 19.57 -4.49 6.69
C VAL A 75 19.94 -3.70 5.44
N ALA A 76 19.84 -4.29 4.25
CA ALA A 76 20.15 -3.63 3.00
C ALA A 76 19.20 -2.45 2.70
N LEU A 77 17.89 -2.63 2.95
CA LEU A 77 16.90 -1.56 2.78
C LEU A 77 16.98 -0.47 3.85
N ALA A 78 17.48 -0.80 5.05
CA ALA A 78 17.72 0.19 6.09
C ALA A 78 18.97 1.05 5.83
N ASP A 79 19.83 0.74 4.85
CA ASP A 79 21.00 1.55 4.54
C ASP A 79 20.63 2.77 3.66
N PRO A 80 20.77 4.01 4.16
CA PRO A 80 20.48 5.21 3.38
C PRO A 80 21.68 5.67 2.53
N THR A 81 22.88 5.11 2.72
CA THR A 81 24.13 5.53 2.06
C THR A 81 24.03 5.61 0.53
N PRO A 82 23.33 4.70 -0.16
CA PRO A 82 23.25 4.73 -1.62
C PRO A 82 22.36 5.84 -2.22
N PHE A 83 21.75 6.72 -1.41
CA PHE A 83 20.87 7.78 -1.89
C PHE A 83 21.62 9.08 -2.18
N ASP A 84 21.63 9.47 -3.46
CA ASP A 84 22.00 10.81 -3.91
C ASP A 84 20.75 11.69 -4.02
N PHE A 85 20.67 12.71 -3.17
CA PHE A 85 19.56 13.67 -3.13
C PHE A 85 19.59 14.69 -4.27
N TYR A 86 20.70 14.81 -5.01
CA TYR A 86 20.80 15.65 -6.20
C TYR A 86 20.39 14.93 -7.50
N ALA A 87 20.28 13.60 -7.46
CA ALA A 87 19.92 12.83 -8.63
C ALA A 87 18.49 13.13 -9.10
N LYS A 88 18.28 13.28 -10.42
CA LYS A 88 16.98 13.62 -11.03
C LYS A 88 15.85 12.64 -10.68
N GLN A 89 16.17 11.38 -10.39
CA GLN A 89 15.21 10.31 -10.07
C GLN A 89 15.11 10.01 -8.57
N SER A 90 15.74 10.82 -7.72
CA SER A 90 15.86 10.58 -6.27
C SER A 90 14.50 10.41 -5.57
N VAL A 91 13.50 11.25 -5.88
CA VAL A 91 12.15 11.15 -5.29
C VAL A 91 11.49 9.83 -5.64
N THR A 92 11.53 9.42 -6.90
CA THR A 92 10.82 8.22 -7.33
C THR A 92 11.53 6.96 -6.86
N ARG A 93 12.86 6.94 -6.88
CA ARG A 93 13.63 5.85 -6.29
C ARG A 93 13.37 5.74 -4.79
N LEU A 94 13.30 6.87 -4.08
CA LEU A 94 13.00 6.90 -2.64
C LEU A 94 11.60 6.35 -2.36
N GLU A 95 10.57 6.78 -3.10
CA GLU A 95 9.22 6.24 -2.95
C GLU A 95 9.18 4.72 -3.15
N LEU A 96 9.83 4.21 -4.20
CA LEU A 96 9.88 2.77 -4.47
C LEU A 96 10.65 2.02 -3.38
N HIS A 97 11.74 2.59 -2.88
CA HIS A 97 12.54 2.01 -1.80
C HIS A 97 11.75 1.88 -0.52
N LEU A 98 11.05 2.94 -0.11
CA LEU A 98 10.20 2.92 1.08
C LEU A 98 9.06 1.91 0.92
N ARG A 99 8.45 1.78 -0.28
CA ARG A 99 7.45 0.73 -0.55
C ARG A 99 8.01 -0.67 -0.41
N THR A 100 9.21 -0.89 -0.94
CA THR A 100 9.90 -2.19 -0.85
C THR A 100 10.20 -2.51 0.61
N TRP A 101 10.65 -1.51 1.38
CA TRP A 101 10.90 -1.65 2.79
C TRP A 101 9.63 -1.96 3.59
N VAL A 102 8.51 -1.30 3.29
CA VAL A 102 7.19 -1.66 3.84
C VAL A 102 6.88 -3.12 3.55
N THR A 103 6.94 -3.56 2.29
CA THR A 103 6.65 -4.95 1.91
C THR A 103 7.51 -5.96 2.69
N VAL A 104 8.81 -5.71 2.82
CA VAL A 104 9.72 -6.61 3.57
C VAL A 104 9.37 -6.64 5.06
N LEU A 105 9.06 -5.50 5.66
CA LEU A 105 8.62 -5.44 7.05
C LEU A 105 7.30 -6.15 7.29
N GLU A 106 6.35 -6.03 6.37
CA GLU A 106 5.09 -6.78 6.44
C GLU A 106 5.35 -8.29 6.41
N ARG A 107 6.27 -8.76 5.55
CA ARG A 107 6.68 -10.17 5.51
C ARG A 107 7.33 -10.63 6.82
N ILE A 108 8.09 -9.76 7.47
CA ILE A 108 8.69 -10.02 8.79
C ILE A 108 7.61 -10.15 9.88
N CYS A 109 6.59 -9.30 9.87
CA CYS A 109 5.49 -9.35 10.85
C CYS A 109 4.73 -10.69 10.85
N PHE A 110 4.66 -11.38 9.72
CA PHE A 110 4.02 -12.69 9.59
C PHE A 110 4.99 -13.88 9.69
N SER A 111 6.27 -13.61 9.92
CA SER A 111 7.32 -14.63 10.06
C SER A 111 7.65 -14.90 11.54
N PRO A 112 8.03 -16.13 11.93
CA PRO A 112 8.52 -16.44 13.27
C PRO A 112 9.98 -15.98 13.45
N ILE A 113 10.29 -14.73 13.08
CA ILE A 113 11.62 -14.15 13.18
C ILE A 113 11.68 -13.19 14.38
N VAL A 114 12.69 -13.36 15.22
CA VAL A 114 13.02 -12.39 16.28
C VAL A 114 14.16 -11.50 15.81
N LEU A 115 13.85 -10.22 15.66
CA LEU A 115 14.87 -9.21 15.42
C LEU A 115 15.53 -8.84 16.74
N SER A 116 16.87 -8.84 16.79
CA SER A 116 17.60 -8.35 17.97
C SER A 116 17.27 -6.88 18.24
N LYS A 117 17.34 -6.46 19.51
CA LYS A 117 17.13 -5.07 19.90
C LYS A 117 18.04 -4.13 19.10
N GLU A 118 19.31 -4.47 18.97
CA GLU A 118 20.30 -3.71 18.20
C GLU A 118 19.87 -3.51 16.73
N LEU A 119 19.39 -4.57 16.08
CA LEU A 119 18.93 -4.48 14.69
C LEU A 119 17.69 -3.60 14.59
N ARG A 120 16.71 -3.75 15.49
CA ARG A 120 15.51 -2.91 15.49
C ARG A 120 15.84 -1.44 15.70
N ASP A 121 16.72 -1.13 16.66
CA ASP A 121 17.17 0.23 16.94
C ASP A 121 17.89 0.81 15.71
N LYS A 122 18.74 0.03 15.04
CA LYS A 122 19.41 0.44 13.79
C LYS A 122 18.42 0.74 12.66
N VAL A 123 17.45 -0.15 12.44
CA VAL A 123 16.42 -0.02 11.40
C VAL A 123 15.52 1.19 11.69
N TYR A 124 15.11 1.36 12.95
CA TYR A 124 14.32 2.51 13.40
C TYR A 124 15.07 3.83 13.23
N ASN A 125 16.35 3.89 13.63
CA ASN A 125 17.20 5.07 13.43
C ASN A 125 17.49 5.37 11.96
N SER A 126 17.27 4.41 11.05
CA SER A 126 17.42 4.65 9.61
C SER A 126 16.22 5.41 9.04
N LEU A 127 15.04 5.27 9.65
CA LEU A 127 13.83 5.99 9.23
C LEU A 127 14.02 7.51 9.28
N SER A 128 14.70 8.03 10.30
CA SER A 128 15.02 9.46 10.41
C SER A 128 15.95 9.95 9.30
N LYS A 129 16.90 9.10 8.87
CA LYS A 129 17.79 9.40 7.74
C LYS A 129 17.02 9.44 6.42
N PHE A 130 16.06 8.53 6.20
CA PHE A 130 15.20 8.58 5.01
C PHE A 130 14.25 9.78 5.00
N ALA A 131 13.73 10.19 6.16
CA ALA A 131 13.01 11.44 6.30
C ALA A 131 13.89 12.65 5.94
N GLU A 132 15.15 12.66 6.36
CA GLU A 132 16.11 13.70 5.99
C GLU A 132 16.38 13.72 4.47
N ILE A 133 16.54 12.55 3.85
CA ILE A 133 16.70 12.44 2.39
C ILE A 133 15.46 13.00 1.68
N HIS A 134 14.26 12.63 2.13
CA HIS A 134 13.02 13.16 1.56
C HIS A 134 13.00 14.69 1.63
N ARG A 135 13.31 15.26 2.80
CA ARG A 135 13.38 16.71 3.02
C ARG A 135 14.37 17.39 2.08
N LYS A 136 15.62 16.92 2.02
CA LYS A 136 16.67 17.50 1.16
C LYS A 136 16.26 17.45 -0.31
N THR A 137 15.67 16.35 -0.73
CA THR A 137 15.20 16.17 -2.11
C THR A 137 14.08 17.14 -2.44
N THR A 138 13.10 17.32 -1.54
CA THR A 138 12.02 18.29 -1.72
C THR A 138 12.55 19.73 -1.80
N GLN A 139 13.50 20.10 -0.93
CA GLN A 139 14.14 21.42 -0.97
C GLN A 139 14.90 21.67 -2.28
N VAL A 140 15.64 20.68 -2.80
CA VAL A 140 16.35 20.79 -4.08
C VAL A 140 15.36 21.03 -5.22
N ILE A 141 14.20 20.37 -5.20
CA ILE A 141 13.14 20.58 -6.19
C ILE A 141 12.52 21.96 -6.06
N GLU A 142 12.17 22.40 -4.84
CA GLU A 142 11.60 23.73 -4.57
C GLU A 142 12.58 24.85 -4.99
N ILE A 143 13.86 24.77 -4.60
CA ILE A 143 14.88 25.78 -4.93
C ILE A 143 15.22 25.78 -6.42
N GLY A 144 15.23 24.62 -7.08
CA GLY A 144 15.43 24.51 -8.53
C GLY A 144 14.29 25.13 -9.34
N LEU A 145 13.06 25.14 -8.79
CA LEU A 145 11.89 25.78 -9.39
C LEU A 145 11.97 27.31 -9.31
N ASP A 146 12.47 27.86 -8.21
CA ASP A 146 12.58 29.32 -8.01
C ASP A 146 13.73 29.97 -8.82
N ASN A 147 14.78 29.22 -9.19
CA ASN A 147 15.99 29.83 -9.75
C ASN A 147 16.30 29.60 -11.24
N ASN A 148 15.52 28.83 -12.03
CA ASN A 148 15.53 28.90 -13.53
C ASN A 148 14.62 27.88 -14.28
N PHE A 149 13.69 27.16 -13.65
CA PHE A 149 12.92 26.09 -14.32
C PHE A 149 11.42 26.37 -14.54
N ARG A 150 11.03 27.62 -14.78
CA ARG A 150 9.64 28.02 -15.12
C ARG A 150 9.11 27.48 -16.48
N SER A 151 9.91 26.70 -17.22
CA SER A 151 9.57 26.27 -18.61
C SER A 151 9.45 24.75 -18.81
N LYS A 152 9.58 23.91 -17.76
CA LYS A 152 9.70 22.45 -17.96
C LYS A 152 8.96 21.55 -16.96
N PHE A 153 7.87 22.03 -16.37
CA PHE A 153 6.94 21.13 -15.65
C PHE A 153 6.31 20.06 -16.57
N ASN A 154 6.32 20.27 -17.89
CA ASN A 154 5.97 19.26 -18.90
C ASN A 154 7.13 18.31 -19.28
N GLN A 155 8.27 18.32 -18.57
CA GLN A 155 9.43 17.45 -18.84
C GLN A 155 9.77 16.45 -17.72
N PHE A 156 8.87 16.21 -16.75
CA PHE A 156 9.01 15.05 -15.84
C PHE A 156 9.00 13.70 -16.57
N ASN A 157 8.61 13.68 -17.85
CA ASN A 157 8.52 12.49 -18.70
C ASN A 157 9.63 12.34 -19.76
N LYS A 158 10.72 13.13 -19.75
CA LYS A 158 11.81 12.95 -20.72
C LYS A 158 13.21 12.98 -20.07
N GLN A 159 14.03 12.02 -20.50
CA GLN A 159 15.44 11.78 -20.17
C GLN A 159 15.71 10.87 -18.96
N SER A 160 15.28 9.62 -19.08
CA SER A 160 16.21 8.49 -18.92
C SER A 160 16.57 7.99 -20.32
N ASN A 161 17.81 7.61 -20.58
CA ASN A 161 18.17 7.01 -21.88
C ASN A 161 17.63 5.56 -22.01
N ASN A 162 17.20 4.96 -20.90
CA ASN A 162 16.48 3.68 -20.85
C ASN A 162 14.96 3.91 -20.74
N GLN A 163 14.20 3.38 -21.71
CA GLN A 163 12.74 3.46 -21.72
C GLN A 163 12.11 2.83 -20.46
N ASP A 164 12.66 1.73 -19.95
CA ASP A 164 12.17 0.99 -18.78
C ASP A 164 12.13 1.83 -17.49
N ASP A 165 13.22 2.53 -17.17
CA ASP A 165 13.33 3.35 -15.95
C ASP A 165 12.28 4.45 -15.95
N GLN A 166 12.05 5.03 -17.13
CA GLN A 166 11.08 6.09 -17.36
C GLN A 166 9.65 5.68 -17.02
N ILE A 167 9.34 4.38 -17.10
CA ILE A 167 7.99 3.89 -16.82
C ILE A 167 7.86 3.42 -15.38
N ILE A 168 8.90 2.83 -14.81
CA ILE A 168 8.91 2.57 -13.36
C ILE A 168 8.79 3.90 -12.61
N THR A 169 9.44 4.96 -13.10
CA THR A 169 9.34 6.29 -12.49
C THR A 169 7.97 6.96 -12.62
N LYS A 170 7.11 6.53 -13.55
CA LYS A 170 5.75 7.06 -13.71
C LYS A 170 4.73 6.42 -12.75
N LYS A 171 5.07 5.28 -12.13
CA LYS A 171 4.20 4.53 -11.20
C LYS A 171 4.33 4.95 -9.73
N ARG A 172 4.78 6.18 -9.46
CA ARG A 172 4.75 6.74 -8.11
C ARG A 172 3.30 6.80 -7.64
N ASN A 173 2.94 6.02 -6.64
CA ASN A 173 1.54 5.83 -6.25
C ASN A 173 1.27 6.22 -4.80
N TYR A 174 2.32 6.50 -4.03
CA TYR A 174 2.19 6.84 -2.63
C TYR A 174 2.83 8.18 -2.32
N ASN A 175 2.21 8.86 -1.36
CA ASN A 175 2.83 9.98 -0.67
C ASN A 175 3.98 9.43 0.19
N ILE A 176 5.17 10.04 0.11
CA ILE A 176 6.33 9.61 0.91
C ILE A 176 6.07 9.82 2.40
N ASP A 177 5.36 10.89 2.78
CA ASP A 177 4.96 11.14 4.16
C ASP A 177 4.10 10.00 4.72
N PHE A 178 3.14 9.52 3.91
CA PHE A 178 2.33 8.35 4.24
C PHE A 178 3.20 7.11 4.46
N LEU A 179 4.17 6.85 3.57
CA LEU A 179 5.06 5.70 3.70
C LEU A 179 5.94 5.79 4.95
N LEU A 180 6.43 6.98 5.29
CA LEU A 180 7.23 7.20 6.50
C LEU A 180 6.41 6.98 7.78
N ILE A 181 5.16 7.46 7.81
CA ILE A 181 4.21 7.22 8.91
C ILE A 181 3.90 5.72 9.05
N HIS A 182 3.61 5.05 7.92
CA HIS A 182 3.34 3.61 7.90
C HIS A 182 4.54 2.81 8.40
N LEU A 183 5.76 3.15 7.95
CA LEU A 183 6.99 2.52 8.39
C LEU A 183 7.22 2.72 9.89
N ARG A 184 6.99 3.92 10.43
CA ARG A 184 7.06 4.18 11.88
C ARG A 184 6.17 3.21 12.64
N ASP A 185 4.88 3.19 12.32
CA ASP A 185 3.91 2.37 13.06
C ASP A 185 4.21 0.87 12.89
N THR A 186 4.69 0.47 11.71
CA THR A 186 5.21 -0.88 11.43
C THR A 186 6.37 -1.25 12.34
N LEU A 187 7.39 -0.42 12.41
CA LEU A 187 8.57 -0.67 13.24
C LEU A 187 8.24 -0.66 14.75
N HIS A 188 7.35 0.22 15.20
CA HIS A 188 6.85 0.26 16.58
C HIS A 188 6.09 -1.00 16.98
N SER A 189 5.51 -1.68 16.00
CA SER A 189 4.85 -2.94 16.24
C SER A 189 5.84 -4.10 16.39
N LEU A 190 7.07 -4.02 15.86
CA LEU A 190 8.05 -5.10 16.00
C LEU A 190 8.54 -5.21 17.46
N ARG A 191 7.93 -6.11 18.24
CA ARG A 191 8.32 -6.38 19.63
C ARG A 191 9.54 -7.31 19.71
N ASP A 192 10.20 -7.28 20.87
CA ASP A 192 11.23 -8.23 21.30
C ASP A 192 10.68 -9.59 21.72
N ASP A 193 9.37 -9.67 21.98
CA ASP A 193 8.69 -10.87 22.42
C ASP A 193 8.04 -11.59 21.23
N GLU A 194 8.67 -12.69 20.81
CA GLU A 194 8.22 -13.58 19.74
C GLU A 194 6.79 -14.08 19.96
N THR A 195 6.39 -14.27 21.22
CA THR A 195 5.14 -14.95 21.54
C THR A 195 3.93 -14.07 21.28
N TRP A 196 4.06 -12.75 21.43
CA TRP A 196 2.89 -11.87 21.42
C TRP A 196 2.26 -11.72 20.02
N PHE A 197 3.08 -11.42 19.00
CA PHE A 197 2.57 -11.28 17.62
C PHE A 197 2.01 -12.59 17.09
N GLN A 198 2.73 -13.68 17.34
CA GLN A 198 2.31 -15.01 16.92
C GLN A 198 1.04 -15.45 17.65
N GLU A 199 0.90 -15.13 18.93
CA GLU A 199 -0.30 -15.39 19.70
C GLU A 199 -1.52 -14.62 19.16
N ILE A 200 -1.34 -13.36 18.76
CA ILE A 200 -2.43 -12.60 18.13
C ILE A 200 -2.79 -13.16 16.77
N ILE A 201 -1.82 -13.43 15.91
CA ILE A 201 -2.09 -14.06 14.59
C ILE A 201 -2.84 -15.37 14.81
N ARG A 202 -2.41 -16.20 15.77
CA ARG A 202 -3.09 -17.45 16.14
C ARG A 202 -4.52 -17.22 16.63
N ARG A 203 -4.77 -16.20 17.47
CA ARG A 203 -6.11 -15.84 17.96
C ARG A 203 -7.02 -15.38 16.82
N VAL A 204 -6.54 -14.47 15.97
CA VAL A 204 -7.25 -13.99 14.78
C VAL A 204 -7.61 -15.17 13.89
N LYS A 205 -6.64 -16.03 13.59
CA LYS A 205 -6.84 -17.26 12.80
C LYS A 205 -7.93 -18.16 13.39
N ASN A 206 -7.92 -18.38 14.70
CA ASN A 206 -8.92 -19.21 15.38
C ASN A 206 -10.32 -18.58 15.35
N LEU A 207 -10.42 -17.29 15.61
CA LEU A 207 -11.67 -16.55 15.51
C LEU A 207 -12.23 -16.64 14.09
N LEU A 208 -11.40 -16.38 13.07
CA LEU A 208 -11.76 -16.47 11.66
C LEU A 208 -12.25 -17.87 11.28
N LYS A 209 -11.59 -18.94 11.75
CA LYS A 209 -12.06 -20.31 11.51
C LYS A 209 -13.46 -20.54 12.05
N THR A 210 -13.71 -20.10 13.28
CA THR A 210 -15.04 -20.24 13.91
C THR A 210 -16.10 -19.50 13.12
N ALA A 211 -15.85 -18.24 12.75
CA ALA A 211 -16.86 -17.41 12.09
C ALA A 211 -17.14 -17.79 10.64
N LEU A 212 -16.12 -18.26 9.93
CA LEU A 212 -16.27 -18.77 8.57
C LEU A 212 -16.76 -20.23 8.56
N ASN A 213 -17.06 -20.82 9.72
CA ASN A 213 -17.42 -22.24 9.89
C ASN A 213 -16.40 -23.18 9.21
N ILE A 214 -15.12 -22.81 9.22
CA ILE A 214 -14.02 -23.62 8.72
C ILE A 214 -13.69 -24.63 9.83
N THR A 215 -14.48 -25.70 9.89
CA THR A 215 -14.26 -26.80 10.83
C THR A 215 -12.93 -27.48 10.49
N PRO A 216 -12.01 -27.70 11.45
CA PRO A 216 -11.02 -28.76 11.29
C PRO A 216 -11.82 -30.06 11.22
N GLY A 217 -11.69 -30.81 10.13
CA GLY A 217 -12.61 -31.88 9.74
C GLY A 217 -13.14 -32.72 10.90
N ILE A 218 -14.44 -33.05 10.83
CA ILE A 218 -15.19 -33.99 11.68
C ILE A 218 -14.27 -34.85 12.57
N LEU A 219 -13.92 -34.31 13.74
CA LEU A 219 -13.44 -35.05 14.90
C LEU A 219 -13.99 -34.33 16.11
N THR A 220 -15.09 -34.88 16.58
CA THR A 220 -15.65 -34.72 17.92
C THR A 220 -14.54 -34.64 18.96
N ILE A 221 -14.25 -33.44 19.45
CA ILE A 221 -13.68 -33.26 20.78
C ILE A 221 -14.62 -32.32 21.53
N THR A 222 -15.46 -32.99 22.31
CA THR A 222 -16.27 -32.51 23.42
C THR A 222 -15.90 -31.13 23.98
N GLY A 223 -16.88 -30.23 24.00
CA GLY A 223 -17.06 -29.34 25.16
C GLY A 223 -16.66 -27.87 25.03
N VAL A 224 -16.54 -27.30 23.83
CA VAL A 224 -16.53 -25.84 23.68
C VAL A 224 -17.85 -25.41 23.06
N ASN A 225 -18.73 -24.82 23.88
CA ASN A 225 -19.97 -24.21 23.39
C ASN A 225 -19.63 -23.16 22.33
N LEU A 226 -20.13 -23.39 21.12
CA LEU A 226 -20.15 -22.40 20.05
C LEU A 226 -20.95 -21.18 20.56
N PRO A 227 -20.41 -19.95 20.56
CA PRO A 227 -21.23 -18.79 20.79
C PRO A 227 -22.17 -18.67 19.59
N ASN A 228 -23.47 -18.85 19.82
CA ASN A 228 -24.50 -18.85 18.79
C ASN A 228 -24.68 -17.48 18.09
N ASP A 229 -23.91 -16.45 18.50
CA ASP A 229 -23.98 -15.06 18.02
C ASP A 229 -22.59 -14.45 17.73
N CYS A 230 -21.70 -15.20 17.04
CA CYS A 230 -20.40 -14.64 16.63
C CYS A 230 -20.54 -13.84 15.32
N SER A 231 -21.11 -12.63 15.40
CA SER A 231 -21.07 -11.70 14.26
C SER A 231 -19.62 -11.28 13.97
N ILE A 232 -19.30 -11.06 12.69
CA ILE A 232 -17.97 -10.56 12.27
C ILE A 232 -17.58 -9.29 13.07
N LEU A 233 -18.56 -8.45 13.40
CA LEU A 233 -18.37 -7.24 14.18
C LEU A 233 -17.89 -7.52 15.61
N SER A 234 -18.48 -8.52 16.29
CA SER A 234 -18.11 -8.86 17.67
C SER A 234 -16.72 -9.49 17.74
N MET A 235 -16.32 -10.25 16.71
CA MET A 235 -14.95 -10.75 16.60
C MET A 235 -13.94 -9.61 16.41
N LEU A 236 -14.23 -8.66 15.51
CA LEU A 236 -13.35 -7.52 15.27
C LEU A 236 -13.14 -6.70 16.54
N ALA A 237 -14.19 -6.54 17.36
CA ALA A 237 -14.10 -5.90 18.67
C ALA A 237 -13.15 -6.68 19.61
N GLN A 238 -13.32 -8.00 19.72
CA GLN A 238 -12.44 -8.85 20.55
C GLN A 238 -10.98 -8.81 20.09
N ILE A 239 -10.74 -8.83 18.78
CA ILE A 239 -9.37 -8.73 18.23
C ILE A 239 -8.78 -7.37 18.58
N ARG A 240 -9.55 -6.29 18.42
CA ARG A 240 -9.10 -4.93 18.72
C ARG A 240 -8.70 -4.77 20.19
N GLU A 241 -9.49 -5.31 21.12
CA GLU A 241 -9.16 -5.30 22.55
C GLU A 241 -7.88 -6.08 22.88
N SER A 242 -7.59 -7.15 22.12
CA SER A 242 -6.38 -7.95 22.31
C SER A 242 -5.10 -7.28 21.78
N LEU A 243 -5.22 -6.30 20.90
CA LEU A 243 -4.10 -5.56 20.31
C LEU A 243 -3.65 -4.40 21.22
N SER A 244 -2.60 -4.64 21.99
CA SER A 244 -1.85 -3.61 22.72
C SER A 244 -0.44 -3.42 22.17
N PHE A 245 -0.05 -2.20 21.84
CA PHE A 245 1.30 -1.90 21.34
C PHE A 245 2.21 -1.38 22.46
N LYS A 246 3.49 -1.80 22.45
CA LYS A 246 4.49 -1.37 23.46
C LYS A 246 4.82 0.10 23.29
N TYR A 247 4.90 0.53 22.04
CA TYR A 247 5.10 1.90 21.63
C TYR A 247 3.79 2.46 21.06
N PRO A 248 3.50 3.75 21.25
CA PRO A 248 2.35 4.38 20.63
C PRO A 248 2.36 4.18 19.11
N VAL A 249 1.20 3.81 18.57
CA VAL A 249 0.91 3.74 17.13
C VAL A 249 -0.32 4.59 16.85
N ALA A 250 -0.46 5.08 15.63
CA ALA A 250 -1.63 5.84 15.26
C ALA A 250 -2.93 5.00 15.33
N SER A 251 -4.07 5.65 15.57
CA SER A 251 -5.36 4.97 15.75
C SER A 251 -5.76 4.09 14.57
N TYR A 252 -5.51 4.55 13.34
CA TYR A 252 -5.80 3.84 12.09
C TYR A 252 -5.07 2.49 12.00
N TYR A 253 -3.90 2.40 12.64
CA TYR A 253 -2.97 1.30 12.45
C TYR A 253 -3.45 0.01 13.12
N VAL A 254 -4.24 0.12 14.19
CA VAL A 254 -4.85 -1.04 14.86
C VAL A 254 -5.77 -1.77 13.88
N ASP A 255 -6.72 -1.05 13.29
CA ASP A 255 -7.68 -1.62 12.34
C ASP A 255 -6.97 -2.10 11.06
N TRP A 256 -5.98 -1.34 10.58
CA TRP A 256 -5.12 -1.77 9.46
C TRP A 256 -4.42 -3.11 9.73
N ARG A 257 -3.86 -3.30 10.94
CA ARG A 257 -3.19 -4.56 11.31
C ARG A 257 -4.15 -5.73 11.36
N ILE A 258 -5.35 -5.54 11.89
CA ILE A 258 -6.40 -6.57 11.88
C ILE A 258 -6.71 -6.99 10.44
N MET A 259 -6.90 -6.02 9.55
CA MET A 259 -7.19 -6.29 8.14
C MET A 259 -6.09 -7.10 7.45
N LEU A 260 -4.82 -6.76 7.68
CA LEU A 260 -3.70 -7.50 7.11
C LEU A 260 -3.60 -8.92 7.67
N MET A 261 -3.87 -9.13 8.95
CA MET A 261 -3.90 -10.48 9.55
C MET A 261 -5.00 -11.33 8.92
N ILE A 262 -6.21 -10.78 8.77
CA ILE A 262 -7.32 -11.45 8.10
C ILE A 262 -6.95 -11.79 6.65
N GLN A 263 -6.37 -10.83 5.93
CA GLN A 263 -5.96 -11.04 4.55
C GLN A 263 -4.91 -12.14 4.41
N HIS A 264 -3.89 -12.11 5.28
CA HIS A 264 -2.83 -13.10 5.29
C HIS A 264 -3.37 -14.52 5.51
N ASP A 265 -4.25 -14.70 6.50
CA ASP A 265 -4.86 -15.99 6.80
C ASP A 265 -5.73 -16.49 5.64
N LEU A 266 -6.56 -15.62 5.04
CA LEU A 266 -7.42 -15.98 3.90
C LEU A 266 -6.61 -16.38 2.66
N PHE A 267 -5.51 -15.69 2.36
CA PHE A 267 -4.63 -16.09 1.26
C PHE A 267 -3.90 -17.38 1.56
N THR A 268 -3.41 -17.57 2.78
CA THR A 268 -2.78 -18.84 3.20
C THR A 268 -3.75 -20.02 3.04
N TRP A 269 -5.03 -19.83 3.37
CA TRP A 269 -6.05 -20.88 3.24
C TRP A 269 -6.51 -21.13 1.81
N SER A 270 -6.41 -20.16 0.91
CA SER A 270 -6.90 -20.30 -0.47
C SER A 270 -5.81 -20.65 -1.49
N GLU A 271 -4.58 -20.22 -1.25
CA GLU A 271 -3.44 -20.40 -2.14
C GLU A 271 -2.35 -21.30 -1.54
N GLY A 272 -2.47 -21.69 -0.27
CA GLY A 272 -1.56 -22.63 0.38
C GLY A 272 -1.77 -24.08 -0.03
N THR A 273 -0.88 -24.96 0.42
CA THR A 273 -0.87 -26.39 0.07
C THR A 273 -2.13 -27.15 0.49
N GLU A 274 -2.77 -26.74 1.59
CA GLU A 274 -3.98 -27.37 2.11
C GLU A 274 -5.26 -26.94 1.37
N MET A 275 -5.25 -25.79 0.68
CA MET A 275 -6.40 -25.22 -0.04
C MET A 275 -7.74 -25.32 0.74
N ILE A 276 -7.71 -24.93 2.01
CA ILE A 276 -8.84 -25.02 2.96
C ILE A 276 -10.10 -24.33 2.42
N ILE A 277 -9.95 -23.22 1.69
CA ILE A 277 -11.07 -22.49 1.10
C ILE A 277 -10.84 -22.24 -0.39
N SER A 278 -11.93 -22.14 -1.16
CA SER A 278 -11.81 -21.76 -2.57
C SER A 278 -11.36 -20.29 -2.71
N LYS A 279 -10.58 -19.99 -3.76
CA LYS A 279 -10.22 -18.60 -4.09
C LYS A 279 -11.46 -17.71 -4.30
N LYS A 280 -12.61 -18.26 -4.71
CA LYS A 280 -13.87 -17.51 -4.85
C LYS A 280 -14.39 -17.06 -3.50
N PHE A 281 -14.40 -17.98 -2.54
CA PHE A 281 -14.83 -17.70 -1.18
C PHE A 281 -13.88 -16.71 -0.50
N CYS A 282 -12.56 -16.88 -0.69
CA CYS A 282 -11.56 -15.92 -0.21
C CYS A 282 -11.81 -14.49 -0.70
N GLU A 283 -12.01 -14.30 -2.02
CA GLU A 283 -12.26 -12.97 -2.59
C GLU A 283 -13.57 -12.35 -2.07
N LEU A 284 -14.63 -13.17 -1.90
CA LEU A 284 -15.90 -12.72 -1.35
C LEU A 284 -15.74 -12.21 0.10
N VAL A 285 -15.12 -13.02 0.95
CA VAL A 285 -14.90 -12.70 2.37
C VAL A 285 -14.02 -11.46 2.50
N LEU A 286 -12.94 -11.37 1.71
CA LEU A 286 -12.10 -10.16 1.66
C LEU A 286 -12.91 -8.91 1.31
N MET A 287 -13.77 -8.98 0.28
CA MET A 287 -14.60 -7.84 -0.10
C MET A 287 -15.55 -7.41 1.01
N GLU A 288 -16.15 -8.35 1.74
CA GLU A 288 -17.03 -8.07 2.88
C GLU A 288 -16.28 -7.35 4.00
N TYR A 289 -15.06 -7.78 4.34
CA TYR A 289 -14.22 -7.09 5.30
C TYR A 289 -13.82 -5.69 4.82
N LEU A 290 -13.36 -5.55 3.56
CA LEU A 290 -13.00 -4.25 2.99
C LEU A 290 -14.17 -3.28 3.09
N TRP A 291 -15.39 -3.72 2.74
CA TRP A 291 -16.60 -2.90 2.81
C TRP A 291 -16.96 -2.52 4.24
N SER A 292 -16.91 -3.48 5.17
CA SER A 292 -17.27 -3.27 6.58
C SER A 292 -16.39 -2.23 7.28
N PHE A 293 -15.08 -2.23 7.00
CA PHE A 293 -14.16 -1.22 7.53
C PHE A 293 -14.37 0.13 6.85
N LEU A 294 -14.64 0.13 5.55
CA LEU A 294 -14.83 1.36 4.77
C LEU A 294 -16.11 2.11 5.17
N GLU A 295 -17.19 1.38 5.41
CA GLU A 295 -18.45 1.95 5.85
C GLU A 295 -18.29 2.72 7.17
N ARG A 296 -17.46 2.23 8.09
CA ARG A 296 -17.12 2.94 9.34
C ARG A 296 -16.42 4.27 9.07
N GLU A 297 -15.45 4.28 8.15
CA GLU A 297 -14.76 5.51 7.74
C GLU A 297 -15.71 6.51 7.06
N TRP A 298 -16.78 6.04 6.42
CA TRP A 298 -17.78 6.89 5.78
C TRP A 298 -18.79 7.49 6.74
N ILE A 299 -19.14 6.82 7.84
CA ILE A 299 -20.10 7.34 8.84
C ILE A 299 -19.67 8.73 9.32
N ASP A 300 -18.37 8.94 9.53
CA ASP A 300 -17.79 10.21 9.99
C ASP A 300 -17.86 11.36 8.95
N VAL A 301 -18.19 11.04 7.69
CA VAL A 301 -18.19 11.94 6.53
C VAL A 301 -19.58 12.12 5.92
N THR A 302 -20.55 11.24 6.21
CA THR A 302 -21.82 11.12 5.47
C THR A 302 -22.74 12.36 5.53
N ASN A 303 -22.48 13.31 6.45
CA ASN A 303 -23.25 14.56 6.58
C ASN A 303 -22.47 15.84 6.20
N LYS A 304 -21.30 15.70 5.58
CA LYS A 304 -20.40 16.81 5.25
C LYS A 304 -20.35 17.08 3.75
N SER A 305 -20.00 18.31 3.37
CA SER A 305 -19.80 18.67 1.97
C SER A 305 -18.66 17.86 1.35
N ILE A 306 -18.66 17.71 0.01
CA ILE A 306 -17.55 17.06 -0.69
C ILE A 306 -16.29 17.90 -0.41
N LEU A 307 -15.22 17.24 0.05
CA LEU A 307 -13.95 17.87 0.45
C LEU A 307 -13.98 18.70 1.74
N ASP A 308 -14.99 18.56 2.62
CA ASP A 308 -15.07 19.29 3.90
C ASP A 308 -13.83 19.12 4.81
N SER A 309 -13.11 18.01 4.67
CA SER A 309 -11.91 17.71 5.45
C SER A 309 -10.60 18.04 4.73
N GLN A 310 -10.61 18.63 3.52
CA GLN A 310 -9.38 18.95 2.79
C GLN A 310 -8.47 19.89 3.60
N THR A 311 -9.04 20.91 4.22
CA THR A 311 -8.28 21.86 5.06
C THR A 311 -7.65 21.18 6.26
N LYS A 312 -8.37 20.24 6.90
CA LYS A 312 -7.84 19.43 8.01
C LYS A 312 -6.71 18.50 7.53
N PHE A 313 -6.89 17.89 6.36
CA PHE A 313 -5.85 17.08 5.72
C PHE A 313 -4.60 17.92 5.45
N ASP A 314 -4.77 19.10 4.85
CA ASP A 314 -3.67 20.02 4.54
C ASP A 314 -2.99 20.52 5.82
N GLU A 315 -3.74 20.82 6.88
CA GLU A 315 -3.18 21.22 8.18
C GLU A 315 -2.32 20.11 8.79
N VAL A 316 -2.83 18.88 8.83
CA VAL A 316 -2.10 17.73 9.38
C VAL A 316 -0.91 17.36 8.49
N SER A 317 -1.07 17.37 7.16
CA SER A 317 0.02 17.17 6.21
C SER A 317 1.12 18.23 6.38
N ASN A 318 0.75 19.49 6.63
CA ASN A 318 1.70 20.54 6.96
C ASN A 318 2.38 20.30 8.32
N LYS A 319 1.68 19.78 9.33
CA LYS A 319 2.29 19.37 10.61
C LYS A 319 3.30 18.23 10.42
N VAL A 320 2.94 17.22 9.63
CA VAL A 320 3.84 16.11 9.25
C VAL A 320 5.06 16.67 8.52
N THR A 321 4.86 17.56 7.55
CA THR A 321 5.94 18.23 6.81
C THR A 321 6.85 19.04 7.75
N LYS A 322 6.28 19.74 8.73
CA LYS A 322 7.06 20.49 9.74
C LYS A 322 7.86 19.54 10.64
N ALA A 323 7.25 18.47 11.13
CA ALA A 323 7.94 17.43 11.91
C ALA A 323 9.07 16.77 11.11
N LEU A 324 8.86 16.51 9.81
CA LEU A 324 9.88 16.03 8.88
C LEU A 324 11.01 17.06 8.66
N LYS A 325 10.71 18.36 8.76
CA LYS A 325 11.69 19.44 8.59
C LYS A 325 12.58 19.63 9.84
N ASN A 326 12.12 19.27 11.03
CA ASN A 326 12.85 19.43 12.29
C ASN A 326 13.94 18.36 12.47
N THR A 327 15.21 18.74 12.24
CA THR A 327 16.37 17.83 12.16
C THR A 327 16.68 17.03 13.44
N GLY A 328 16.20 17.48 14.62
CA GLY A 328 16.54 16.87 15.91
C GLY A 328 15.42 16.09 16.60
N SER A 329 14.17 16.26 16.16
CA SER A 329 12.99 15.72 16.87
C SER A 329 12.07 14.88 16.00
N PHE A 330 12.42 14.57 14.74
CA PHE A 330 11.54 13.81 13.83
C PHE A 330 10.82 12.62 14.49
N LEU A 331 11.58 11.75 15.17
CA LEU A 331 11.01 10.58 15.84
C LEU A 331 10.15 10.99 17.04
N ASN A 332 10.56 11.99 17.82
CA ASN A 332 9.81 12.44 19.00
C ASN A 332 8.51 13.18 18.62
N ASP A 333 8.54 13.97 17.55
CA ASP A 333 7.41 14.75 17.04
C ASP A 333 6.38 13.84 16.36
N LEU A 334 6.82 12.76 15.70
CA LEU A 334 5.93 11.75 15.11
C LEU A 334 5.47 10.69 16.11
N ALA A 335 6.24 10.38 17.16
CA ALA A 335 5.99 9.29 18.11
C ALA A 335 5.52 9.77 19.49
N GLY A 336 4.98 10.99 19.59
CA GLY A 336 4.34 11.47 20.82
C GLY A 336 3.24 10.52 21.32
N ASN A 337 2.70 10.80 22.50
CA ASN A 337 1.65 9.97 23.13
C ASN A 337 0.45 9.72 22.20
N GLU A 338 0.17 10.65 21.29
CA GLU A 338 -0.72 10.46 20.15
C GLU A 338 0.08 10.66 18.84
N PRO A 339 0.52 9.57 18.19
CA PRO A 339 1.33 9.65 16.99
C PRO A 339 0.60 10.36 15.85
N ILE A 340 1.28 11.29 15.19
CA ILE A 340 0.72 12.02 14.05
C ILE A 340 0.41 11.03 12.92
N ALA A 341 -0.80 11.09 12.37
CA ALA A 341 -1.22 10.33 11.19
C ALA A 341 -2.02 11.21 10.23
N LEU A 342 -1.90 10.94 8.93
CA LEU A 342 -2.70 11.64 7.93
C LEU A 342 -4.18 11.25 8.08
N PRO A 343 -5.13 12.20 7.94
CA PRO A 343 -6.54 11.85 7.91
C PRO A 343 -6.86 10.84 6.81
N HIS A 344 -7.79 9.92 7.08
CA HIS A 344 -8.27 8.92 6.12
C HIS A 344 -7.19 7.93 5.63
N THR A 345 -6.12 7.74 6.40
CA THR A 345 -5.05 6.77 6.11
C THR A 345 -5.59 5.34 6.01
N LEU A 346 -6.50 4.93 6.89
CA LEU A 346 -7.13 3.60 6.83
C LEU A 346 -7.93 3.42 5.55
N TRP A 347 -8.80 4.39 5.20
CA TRP A 347 -9.54 4.39 3.94
C TRP A 347 -8.62 4.23 2.73
N PHE A 348 -7.53 5.00 2.64
CA PHE A 348 -6.54 4.84 1.57
C PHE A 348 -5.97 3.42 1.53
N GLY A 349 -5.61 2.86 2.69
CA GLY A 349 -5.15 1.48 2.82
C GLY A 349 -6.17 0.46 2.32
N ILE A 350 -7.45 0.60 2.67
CA ILE A 350 -8.54 -0.27 2.21
C ILE A 350 -8.63 -0.26 0.68
N LEU A 351 -8.57 0.93 0.07
CA LEU A 351 -8.55 1.08 -1.38
C LEU A 351 -7.31 0.43 -2.00
N ASP A 352 -6.16 0.55 -1.36
CA ASP A 352 -4.93 -0.12 -1.81
C ASP A 352 -5.05 -1.64 -1.80
N LEU A 353 -5.64 -2.21 -0.74
CA LEU A 353 -5.93 -3.64 -0.68
C LEU A 353 -6.94 -4.08 -1.76
N ALA A 354 -7.95 -3.26 -2.06
CA ALA A 354 -8.88 -3.51 -3.15
C ALA A 354 -8.16 -3.50 -4.52
N GLN A 355 -7.24 -2.57 -4.75
CA GLN A 355 -6.44 -2.56 -5.97
C GLN A 355 -5.56 -3.81 -6.08
N ASN A 356 -4.94 -4.24 -4.99
CA ASN A 356 -4.16 -5.48 -4.93
C ASN A 356 -5.03 -6.72 -5.22
N LEU A 357 -6.28 -6.73 -4.73
CA LEU A 357 -7.25 -7.79 -5.03
C LEU A 357 -7.60 -7.84 -6.52
N ILE A 358 -7.82 -6.69 -7.16
CA ILE A 358 -8.04 -6.61 -8.61
C ILE A 358 -6.86 -7.19 -9.39
N GLN A 359 -5.62 -6.88 -8.97
CA GLN A 359 -4.42 -7.39 -9.66
C GLN A 359 -4.27 -8.92 -9.56
N LYS A 360 -4.76 -9.53 -8.49
CA LYS A 360 -4.66 -10.98 -8.22
C LYS A 360 -5.88 -11.78 -8.68
N SER A 361 -7.02 -11.14 -8.85
CA SER A 361 -8.26 -11.78 -9.31
C SER A 361 -8.30 -11.87 -10.82
N THR A 362 -9.12 -12.78 -11.33
CA THR A 362 -9.54 -12.84 -12.74
C THR A 362 -11.06 -12.80 -12.86
N ARG A 363 -11.78 -12.55 -11.75
CA ARG A 363 -13.23 -12.67 -11.67
C ARG A 363 -13.89 -11.33 -11.92
N THR A 364 -14.77 -11.33 -12.90
CA THR A 364 -15.63 -10.19 -13.26
C THR A 364 -16.45 -9.67 -12.07
N ALA A 365 -16.95 -10.56 -11.21
CA ALA A 365 -17.70 -10.17 -10.01
C ALA A 365 -16.85 -9.35 -9.02
N THR A 366 -15.62 -9.78 -8.77
CA THR A 366 -14.66 -9.06 -7.91
C THR A 366 -14.34 -7.68 -8.49
N TYR A 367 -14.12 -7.60 -9.80
CA TYR A 367 -13.92 -6.33 -10.49
C TYR A 367 -15.13 -5.38 -10.36
N GLY A 368 -16.34 -5.90 -10.51
CA GLY A 368 -17.58 -5.13 -10.33
C GLY A 368 -17.72 -4.61 -8.89
N LEU A 369 -17.45 -5.43 -7.89
CA LEU A 369 -17.49 -5.01 -6.48
C LEU A 369 -16.44 -3.94 -6.18
N CYS A 370 -15.20 -4.09 -6.68
CA CYS A 370 -14.17 -3.08 -6.51
C CYS A 370 -14.48 -1.78 -7.26
N TYR A 371 -15.17 -1.84 -8.41
CA TYR A 371 -15.69 -0.65 -9.09
C TYR A 371 -16.66 0.11 -8.19
N TYR A 372 -17.67 -0.57 -7.61
CA TYR A 372 -18.62 0.07 -6.70
C TYR A 372 -17.92 0.67 -5.47
N LEU A 373 -16.95 -0.06 -4.91
CA LEU A 373 -16.17 0.42 -3.77
C LEU A 373 -15.37 1.70 -4.11
N ALA A 374 -14.80 1.76 -5.31
CA ALA A 374 -14.03 2.93 -5.77
C ALA A 374 -14.92 4.13 -6.12
N ILE A 375 -16.06 3.93 -6.80
CA ILE A 375 -16.95 5.04 -7.17
C ILE A 375 -17.66 5.63 -5.96
N GLU A 376 -18.13 4.80 -5.02
CA GLU A 376 -18.67 5.28 -3.74
C GLU A 376 -17.61 6.04 -2.95
N SER A 377 -16.37 5.54 -2.96
CA SER A 377 -15.27 6.24 -2.30
C SER A 377 -14.99 7.61 -2.94
N LEU A 378 -15.02 7.70 -4.26
CA LEU A 378 -14.84 8.96 -4.98
C LEU A 378 -15.96 9.95 -4.63
N ASN A 379 -17.21 9.48 -4.64
CA ASN A 379 -18.40 10.28 -4.35
C ASN A 379 -18.44 10.85 -2.93
N LYS A 380 -17.80 10.17 -1.98
CA LYS A 380 -17.68 10.55 -0.57
C LYS A 380 -16.30 11.13 -0.22
N ALA A 381 -15.40 11.28 -1.19
CA ALA A 381 -14.01 11.59 -0.93
C ALA A 381 -13.85 12.89 -0.11
N PRO A 382 -13.24 12.83 1.09
CA PRO A 382 -13.09 13.98 1.97
C PRO A 382 -11.84 14.81 1.64
N SER A 383 -10.97 14.29 0.78
CA SER A 383 -9.74 14.94 0.33
C SER A 383 -9.26 14.40 -1.02
N SER A 384 -8.37 15.14 -1.67
CA SER A 384 -7.68 14.75 -2.90
C SER A 384 -6.84 13.47 -2.74
N PHE A 385 -6.41 13.16 -1.52
CA PHE A 385 -5.72 11.92 -1.19
C PHE A 385 -6.58 10.67 -1.47
N ILE A 386 -7.86 10.71 -1.09
CA ILE A 386 -8.81 9.62 -1.37
C ILE A 386 -9.27 9.66 -2.83
N GLN A 387 -9.51 10.85 -3.39
CA GLN A 387 -9.83 10.99 -4.83
C GLN A 387 -8.77 10.32 -5.71
N PHE A 388 -7.49 10.57 -5.41
CA PHE A 388 -6.37 10.00 -6.16
C PHE A 388 -6.47 8.48 -6.23
N LYS A 389 -6.67 7.85 -5.06
CA LYS A 389 -6.66 6.39 -4.97
C LYS A 389 -7.89 5.75 -5.60
N ALA A 390 -9.05 6.37 -5.45
CA ALA A 390 -10.28 5.92 -6.10
C ALA A 390 -10.17 5.99 -7.63
N VAL A 391 -9.68 7.12 -8.17
CA VAL A 391 -9.44 7.29 -9.61
C VAL A 391 -8.43 6.27 -10.14
N GLU A 392 -7.37 5.98 -9.38
CA GLU A 392 -6.38 4.96 -9.75
C GLU A 392 -7.03 3.58 -9.94
N ILE A 393 -7.90 3.16 -9.03
CA ILE A 393 -8.62 1.89 -9.12
C ILE A 393 -9.55 1.87 -10.34
N LEU A 394 -10.34 2.92 -10.53
CA LEU A 394 -11.27 3.04 -11.65
C LEU A 394 -10.52 2.95 -13.00
N LEU A 395 -9.45 3.71 -13.16
CA LEU A 395 -8.62 3.62 -14.37
C LEU A 395 -7.96 2.25 -14.51
N HIS A 396 -7.55 1.61 -13.41
CA HIS A 396 -7.01 0.26 -13.47
C HIS A 396 -8.03 -0.75 -14.02
N LEU A 397 -9.28 -0.69 -13.56
CA LEU A 397 -10.39 -1.52 -14.04
C LEU A 397 -10.72 -1.24 -15.51
N HIS A 398 -10.80 0.03 -15.90
CA HIS A 398 -10.98 0.43 -17.30
C HIS A 398 -9.87 -0.13 -18.21
N ASN A 399 -8.63 -0.19 -17.72
CA ASN A 399 -7.52 -0.78 -18.47
C ASN A 399 -7.47 -2.31 -18.46
N ILE A 400 -8.27 -2.97 -17.63
CA ILE A 400 -8.44 -4.43 -17.68
C ILE A 400 -9.47 -4.75 -18.75
N ASP A 401 -10.62 -4.09 -18.72
CA ASP A 401 -11.68 -4.24 -19.71
C ASP A 401 -12.40 -2.91 -19.95
N SER A 402 -11.97 -2.19 -20.99
CA SER A 402 -12.52 -0.87 -21.32
C SER A 402 -13.96 -0.93 -21.82
N LYS A 403 -14.42 -2.10 -22.29
CA LYS A 403 -15.80 -2.27 -22.77
C LYS A 403 -16.74 -2.50 -21.60
N MET A 404 -16.34 -3.32 -20.63
CA MET A 404 -17.12 -3.56 -19.43
C MET A 404 -17.22 -2.31 -18.56
N PHE A 405 -16.12 -1.57 -18.43
CA PHE A 405 -16.01 -0.38 -17.58
C PHE A 405 -16.04 0.92 -18.39
N SER A 406 -16.85 0.97 -19.45
CA SER A 406 -16.94 2.15 -20.31
C SER A 406 -17.61 3.35 -19.61
N MET A 407 -18.46 3.08 -18.61
CA MET A 407 -19.16 4.11 -17.83
C MET A 407 -18.23 4.98 -16.96
N ILE A 408 -16.98 4.55 -16.72
CA ILE A 408 -16.05 5.26 -15.84
C ILE A 408 -15.76 6.69 -16.30
N ASP A 409 -15.70 6.94 -17.62
CA ASP A 409 -15.52 8.31 -18.12
C ASP A 409 -16.77 9.16 -17.83
N ASP A 410 -17.98 8.60 -18.00
CA ASP A 410 -19.23 9.30 -17.64
C ASP A 410 -19.32 9.57 -16.13
N ASP A 411 -18.85 8.64 -15.30
CA ASP A 411 -18.79 8.79 -13.85
C ASP A 411 -17.86 9.93 -13.42
N PHE A 412 -16.70 10.08 -14.10
CA PHE A 412 -15.80 11.21 -13.87
C PHE A 412 -16.46 12.54 -14.25
N ASP A 413 -17.16 12.59 -15.38
CA ASP A 413 -17.89 13.80 -15.81
C ASP A 413 -19.01 14.16 -14.83
N GLN A 414 -19.75 13.16 -14.33
CA GLN A 414 -20.75 13.37 -13.28
C GLN A 414 -20.12 13.88 -11.98
N TYR A 415 -18.98 13.33 -11.59
CA TYR A 415 -18.27 13.79 -10.39
C TYR A 415 -17.79 15.24 -10.52
N ILE A 416 -17.23 15.61 -11.68
CA ILE A 416 -16.83 17.00 -12.01
C ILE A 416 -18.04 17.93 -11.92
N LYS A 417 -19.19 17.52 -12.48
CA LYS A 417 -20.43 18.29 -12.40
C LYS A 417 -20.87 18.50 -10.94
N LYS A 418 -20.81 17.46 -10.12
CA LYS A 418 -21.13 17.51 -8.69
C LYS A 418 -20.20 18.46 -7.91
N LEU A 419 -18.91 18.51 -8.26
CA LEU A 419 -17.97 19.49 -7.68
C LEU A 419 -18.32 20.92 -8.08
N ASN A 420 -18.74 21.15 -9.32
CA ASN A 420 -19.15 22.48 -9.81
C ASN A 420 -20.44 22.98 -9.14
N GLU A 421 -21.41 22.09 -8.89
CA GLU A 421 -22.67 22.41 -8.21
C GLU A 421 -22.46 22.94 -6.78
N ASN A 422 -21.39 22.49 -6.11
CA ASN A 422 -21.01 22.96 -4.78
C ASN A 422 -20.30 24.34 -4.77
N LYS A 423 -20.38 25.12 -5.86
CA LYS A 423 -19.83 26.48 -6.03
C LYS A 423 -18.32 26.62 -5.80
N SER A 424 -17.54 25.57 -6.02
CA SER A 424 -16.08 25.65 -5.96
C SER A 424 -15.45 25.24 -7.30
N SER A 425 -15.33 26.21 -8.21
CA SER A 425 -14.61 26.03 -9.49
C SER A 425 -13.15 25.57 -9.26
N ASP A 426 -12.53 26.00 -8.16
CA ASP A 426 -11.18 25.62 -7.76
C ASP A 426 -11.05 24.11 -7.46
N PHE A 427 -12.04 23.48 -6.84
CA PHE A 427 -11.99 22.02 -6.57
C PHE A 427 -12.16 21.18 -7.83
N SER A 428 -13.00 21.63 -8.77
CA SER A 428 -13.20 20.97 -10.05
C SER A 428 -11.93 21.00 -10.91
N GLU A 429 -11.28 22.16 -11.00
CA GLU A 429 -10.00 22.31 -11.70
C GLU A 429 -8.90 21.44 -11.06
N LYS A 430 -8.80 21.45 -9.73
CA LYS A 430 -7.88 20.57 -8.98
C LYS A 430 -8.11 19.09 -9.28
N PHE A 431 -9.37 18.65 -9.31
CA PHE A 431 -9.70 17.27 -9.65
C PHE A 431 -9.39 16.93 -11.11
N GLN A 432 -9.62 17.83 -12.06
CA GLN A 432 -9.26 17.62 -13.47
C GLN A 432 -7.74 17.50 -13.64
N ASN A 433 -6.96 18.34 -12.96
CA ASN A 433 -5.50 18.25 -12.93
C ASN A 433 -5.03 16.92 -12.33
N LEU A 434 -5.67 16.46 -11.25
CA LEU A 434 -5.43 15.16 -10.65
C LEU A 434 -5.73 14.01 -11.63
N LEU A 435 -6.88 14.07 -12.31
CA LEU A 435 -7.30 13.07 -13.29
C LEU A 435 -6.33 13.00 -14.46
N LEU A 436 -5.90 14.14 -15.00
CA LEU A 436 -4.87 14.19 -16.05
C LEU A 436 -3.56 13.56 -15.58
N PHE A 437 -3.09 13.92 -14.38
CA PHE A 437 -1.87 13.37 -13.81
C PHE A 437 -1.93 11.84 -13.66
N ILE A 438 -3.07 11.28 -13.24
CA ILE A 438 -3.22 9.83 -13.09
C ILE A 438 -3.37 9.16 -14.46
N LYS A 439 -4.16 9.73 -15.38
CA LYS A 439 -4.32 9.21 -16.75
C LYS A 439 -2.98 9.13 -17.49
N GLU A 440 -2.01 10.02 -17.24
CA GLU A 440 -0.66 9.90 -17.83
C GLU A 440 0.12 8.63 -17.44
N LYS A 441 -0.27 7.97 -16.34
CA LYS A 441 0.37 6.74 -15.85
C LYS A 441 -0.13 5.47 -16.54
N TYR A 442 -1.27 5.55 -17.23
CA TYR A 442 -2.02 4.43 -17.78
C TYR A 442 -2.15 4.57 -19.31
#